data_AF-A0AAU3UE96-F1
#
_entry.id   AF-A0AAU3UE96-F1
#
_cell.length_a   1.000
_cell.length_b   1.000
_cell.length_c   1.000
_cell.angle_alpha   90.00
_cell.angle_beta   90.00
_cell.angle_gamma   90.00
#
_symmetry.space_group_name_H-M   'P 1'
#
loop_
_entity.id
_entity.type
_entity.pdbx_description
1 polymer ?
#
loop_
_entity_poly.entity_id
_entity_poly.type
_entity_poly.pdbx_seq_one_letter_code
_entity_poly.pdbx_strand_id
1 'polypeptide(L)' 'MTPNNDTPYSYAWVDLRAEPWVLTLPAIEPNRYSTSQWDDLWGFVLDNPGSVVDGNNGVTVMLAAPD' A
#
# COMPACT_ATOMS: atom_id res chain seq x y z
N MET A 1 12.32 -7.93 -16.12
CA MET A 1 11.05 -7.67 -15.42
C MET A 1 10.03 -8.66 -15.94
N THR A 2 9.44 -9.47 -15.06
CA THR A 2 8.35 -10.39 -15.42
C THR A 2 7.14 -9.97 -14.59
N PRO A 3 6.24 -9.14 -15.13
CA PRO A 3 5.08 -8.67 -14.37
C PRO A 3 4.09 -9.82 -14.16
N ASN A 4 3.29 -9.76 -13.09
CA ASN A 4 2.12 -10.62 -13.00
C ASN A 4 1.04 -10.14 -14.00
N ASN A 5 0.17 -11.05 -14.41
CA ASN A 5 -0.96 -10.76 -15.30
C ASN A 5 -2.32 -10.80 -14.56
N ASP A 6 -2.30 -11.00 -13.25
CA ASP A 6 -3.49 -11.18 -12.42
C ASP A 6 -4.03 -9.85 -11.89
N THR A 7 -3.15 -8.86 -11.70
CA THR A 7 -3.48 -7.58 -11.06
C THR A 7 -2.93 -6.38 -11.83
N PRO A 8 -3.74 -5.32 -12.02
CA PRO A 8 -3.21 -4.02 -12.42
C PRO A 8 -2.37 -3.40 -11.28
N TYR A 9 -1.40 -2.56 -11.63
CA TYR A 9 -0.47 -1.95 -10.67
C TYR A 9 -0.56 -0.43 -10.65
N SER A 10 -0.28 0.14 -9.47
CA SER A 10 0.08 1.55 -9.27
C SER A 10 1.27 1.59 -8.31
N TYR A 11 2.18 2.53 -8.50
CA TYR A 11 3.35 2.71 -7.65
C TYR A 11 3.66 4.19 -7.45
N ALA A 12 4.21 4.52 -6.29
CA ALA A 12 4.69 5.86 -5.96
C ALA A 12 5.93 5.74 -5.07
N TRP A 13 6.83 6.72 -5.21
CA TRP A 13 7.87 7.00 -4.21
C TRP A 13 7.43 8.24 -3.46
N VAL A 14 7.50 8.20 -2.12
CA VAL A 14 7.06 9.30 -1.25
C VAL A 14 8.25 9.86 -0.48
N ASP A 15 8.30 11.18 -0.31
CA ASP A 15 9.33 11.84 0.51
C ASP A 15 8.78 12.17 1.89
N LEU A 16 8.98 11.25 2.83
CA LEU A 16 8.52 11.40 4.22
C LEU A 16 9.34 12.42 5.03
N ARG A 17 10.44 12.95 4.48
CA ARG A 17 11.25 14.01 5.15
C ARG A 17 10.58 15.37 5.06
N ALA A 18 9.73 15.56 4.05
CA ALA A 18 9.01 16.82 3.84
C ALA A 18 7.77 16.88 4.75
N GLU A 19 6.94 15.84 4.70
CA GLU A 19 5.73 15.70 5.51
C GLU A 19 5.21 14.24 5.49
N PRO A 20 4.38 13.84 6.47
CA PRO A 20 3.67 12.56 6.43
C PRO A 20 2.71 12.46 5.23
N TRP A 21 2.53 11.24 4.72
CA TRP A 21 1.58 10.94 3.64
C TRP A 21 0.40 10.13 4.16
N VAL A 22 -0.79 10.39 3.62
CA VAL A 22 -1.99 9.59 3.92
C VAL A 22 -2.43 8.88 2.65
N LEU A 23 -2.53 7.55 2.70
CA LEU A 23 -3.12 6.74 1.64
C LEU A 23 -4.49 6.23 2.08
N THR A 24 -5.50 6.52 1.27
CA THR A 24 -6.83 5.91 1.40
C THR A 24 -7.02 4.86 0.32
N LEU A 25 -7.12 3.60 0.74
CA LEU A 25 -7.60 2.51 -0.10
C LEU A 25 -9.13 2.47 0.00
N PRO A 26 -9.87 2.58 -1.12
CA PRO A 26 -11.32 2.58 -1.09
C PRO A 26 -11.86 1.17 -0.75
N ALA A 27 -13.14 1.12 -0.38
CA ALA A 27 -13.86 -0.15 -0.35
C ALA A 27 -13.90 -0.77 -1.76
N ILE A 28 -13.79 -2.09 -1.81
CA ILE A 28 -13.79 -2.89 -3.04
C ILE A 28 -14.74 -4.08 -2.90
N GLU A 29 -15.04 -4.79 -3.99
CA GLU A 29 -15.95 -5.93 -3.93
C GLU A 29 -15.42 -7.06 -3.02
N PRO A 30 -16.28 -7.81 -2.30
CA PRO A 30 -15.84 -8.79 -1.29
C PRO A 30 -14.88 -9.86 -1.78
N ASN A 31 -14.94 -10.23 -3.06
CA ASN A 31 -14.10 -11.28 -3.65
C ASN A 31 -12.91 -10.71 -4.45
N ARG A 32 -12.68 -9.41 -4.42
CA ARG A 32 -11.55 -8.77 -5.13
C ARG A 32 -10.31 -8.80 -4.25
N TYR A 33 -9.19 -9.24 -4.82
CA TYR A 33 -7.88 -9.14 -4.19
C TYR A 33 -7.27 -7.75 -4.42
N SER A 34 -6.70 -7.16 -3.36
CA SER A 34 -5.92 -5.92 -3.43
C SER A 34 -4.81 -5.94 -2.38
N THR A 35 -3.66 -5.37 -2.72
CA THR A 35 -2.50 -5.28 -1.84
C THR A 35 -1.72 -4.01 -2.16
N SER A 36 -1.19 -3.36 -1.13
CA SER A 36 -0.31 -2.19 -1.25
C SER A 36 0.90 -2.43 -0.37
N GLN A 37 1.88 -3.16 -0.90
CA GLN A 37 3.13 -3.41 -0.18
C GLN A 37 3.97 -2.15 -0.16
N TRP A 38 4.46 -1.78 1.00
CA TRP A 38 5.36 -0.65 1.19
C TRP A 38 6.71 -1.13 1.67
N ASP A 39 7.76 -0.71 0.97
CA ASP A 39 9.14 -1.03 1.30
C ASP A 39 9.90 0.26 1.56
N ASP A 40 10.85 0.20 2.49
CA ASP A 40 11.86 1.25 2.60
C ASP A 40 12.91 1.16 1.47
N LEU A 41 13.81 2.14 1.39
CA LEU A 41 14.87 2.15 0.37
C LEU A 41 15.94 1.06 0.58
N TRP A 42 15.85 0.28 1.65
CA TRP A 42 16.73 -0.86 1.96
C TRP A 42 16.04 -2.21 1.70
N GLY A 43 14.78 -2.20 1.22
CA GLY A 43 14.02 -3.40 0.85
C GLY A 43 13.35 -4.10 2.03
N PHE A 44 13.21 -3.44 3.18
CA PHE A 44 12.41 -3.97 4.28
C PHE A 44 10.94 -3.60 4.07
N VAL A 45 10.08 -4.61 4.15
CA VAL A 45 8.62 -4.43 4.13
C VAL A 45 8.21 -3.72 5.42
N LEU A 46 7.62 -2.54 5.28
CA LEU A 46 7.11 -1.73 6.38
C LEU A 46 5.68 -2.17 6.76
N ASP A 47 4.83 -2.31 5.74
CA ASP A 47 3.45 -2.74 5.88
C ASP A 47 2.93 -3.25 4.52
N ASN A 48 1.77 -3.92 4.54
CA ASN A 48 1.08 -4.33 3.33
C ASN A 48 -0.46 -4.21 3.49
N PRO A 49 -1.00 -2.98 3.54
CA PRO A 49 -2.44 -2.77 3.58
C PRO A 49 -3.14 -3.43 2.40
N GLY A 50 -4.20 -4.18 2.67
CA GLY A 50 -4.85 -4.95 1.62
C GLY A 50 -5.96 -5.89 2.09
N SER A 51 -6.62 -6.51 1.11
CA SER A 51 -7.85 -7.28 1.31
C SER A 51 -7.67 -8.52 2.19
N VAL A 52 -6.45 -9.05 2.31
CA VAL A 52 -6.19 -10.31 3.03
C VAL A 52 -6.27 -10.11 4.55
N VAL A 53 -5.72 -9.01 5.06
CA VAL A 53 -5.65 -8.73 6.50
C VAL A 53 -6.67 -7.68 6.91
N ASP A 54 -6.79 -6.58 6.15
CA ASP A 54 -7.68 -5.46 6.49
C ASP A 54 -9.11 -5.65 5.95
N GLY A 55 -9.30 -6.61 5.04
CA GLY A 55 -10.57 -6.85 4.36
C GLY A 55 -10.88 -5.81 3.28
N ASN A 56 -12.13 -5.83 2.81
CA ASN A 56 -12.53 -5.13 1.59
C ASN A 56 -13.32 -3.84 1.82
N ASN A 57 -13.46 -3.41 3.09
CA ASN A 57 -14.25 -2.22 3.45
C ASN A 57 -13.49 -0.89 3.25
N GLY A 58 -12.25 -0.95 2.76
CA GLY A 58 -11.35 0.20 2.64
C GLY A 58 -10.62 0.50 3.93
N VAL A 59 -9.49 1.20 3.81
CA VAL A 59 -8.62 1.58 4.93
C VAL A 59 -7.93 2.89 4.62
N THR A 60 -7.72 3.72 5.65
CA THR A 60 -6.87 4.91 5.56
C THR A 60 -5.70 4.74 6.51
N VAL A 61 -4.50 4.90 5.97
CA VAL A 61 -3.22 4.66 6.64
C VAL A 61 -2.29 5.85 6.41
N MET A 62 -1.55 6.21 7.45
CA MET A 62 -0.60 7.32 7.41
C MET A 62 0.83 6.75 7.44
N LEU A 63 1.65 7.18 6.49
CA LEU A 63 3.10 6.95 6.47
C LEU A 63 3.77 8.18 7.06
N ALA A 64 4.56 8.00 8.10
CA ALA A 64 5.36 9.04 8.71
C ALA A 64 6.83 8.60 8.79
N ALA A 65 7.75 9.55 8.69
CA ALA A 65 9.15 9.28 8.94
C ALA A 65 9.36 8.87 10.41
N PRO A 66 10.36 8.01 10.70
CA PRO A 66 10.93 7.95 12.04
C PRO A 66 11.59 9.31 12.35
N ASP A 67 11.42 9.80 13.58
CA ASP A 67 11.82 11.14 14.07
C ASP A 67 13.06 11.80 13.41
#